data_AF-B0RSV0-F1
#
_entry.id   AF-B0RSV0-F1
#
_cell.length_a   1.000
_cell.length_b   1.000
_cell.length_c   1.000
_cell.angle_alpha   90.00
_cell.angle_beta   90.00
_cell.angle_gamma   90.00
#
_symmetry.space_group_name_H-M   'P 1'
#
loop_
_entity.id
_entity.type
_entity.pdbx_description
1 polymer ?
#
loop_
_entity_poly.entity_id
_entity_poly.type
_entity_poly.pdbx_seq_one_letter_code
_entity_poly.pdbx_strand_id
1 'polypeptide(L)'
;MLWNHLAPLLGQDYIRDLSRLFLDKGGKTGSLTNIWKKLQVPGMREHYRDSYSRMFDELQAAPIEGISEATVEAWRQRDRDANAAQFDEKWAAISQAMADLDVDPLALKIKTFRDKHHAHMEMQPMGMEPKPFDIGSLGLTFSGVFGFGQRCQQLLADLGVLLTHTHWEPDQFSDISAESGKALWMTLAD
;
A
#
# COMPACT_ATOMS: atom_id res chain seq x y z
N MET A 1 19.06 18.68 -23.87
CA MET A 1 19.48 17.27 -23.87
C MET A 1 20.18 16.80 -22.58
N LEU A 2 20.03 17.48 -21.43
CA LEU A 2 20.59 16.99 -20.15
C LEU A 2 19.63 16.06 -19.37
N TRP A 3 18.35 16.02 -19.76
CA TRP A 3 17.29 15.42 -18.96
C TRP A 3 17.09 13.90 -19.18
N ASN A 4 17.49 13.34 -20.34
CA ASN A 4 17.29 11.91 -20.64
C ASN A 4 18.12 10.96 -19.76
N HIS A 5 19.17 11.45 -19.09
CA HIS A 5 19.94 10.66 -18.12
C HIS A 5 19.28 10.60 -16.73
N LEU A 6 18.41 11.56 -16.40
CA LEU A 6 17.71 11.61 -15.11
C LEU A 6 16.53 10.64 -15.06
N ALA A 7 15.88 10.40 -16.21
CA ALA A 7 14.77 9.45 -16.32
C ALA A 7 15.15 8.07 -15.74
N PRO A 8 16.17 7.35 -16.26
CA PRO A 8 16.58 6.07 -15.68
C PRO A 8 16.86 6.14 -14.17
N LEU A 9 17.50 7.21 -13.68
CA LEU A 9 17.76 7.40 -12.24
C LEU A 9 16.47 7.51 -11.42
N LEU A 10 15.52 8.35 -11.83
CA LEU A 10 14.23 8.53 -11.16
C LEU A 10 13.39 7.24 -11.17
N GLY A 11 13.46 6.46 -12.25
CA GLY A 11 12.77 5.17 -12.32
C GLY A 11 13.35 4.13 -11.35
N GLN A 12 14.67 4.12 -11.20
CA GLN A 12 15.35 3.25 -10.24
C GLN A 12 15.04 3.64 -8.79
N ASP A 13 15.00 4.94 -8.50
CA ASP A 13 14.63 5.46 -7.18
C ASP A 13 13.17 5.14 -6.85
N TYR A 14 12.25 5.25 -7.82
CA TYR A 14 10.85 4.86 -7.63
C TYR A 14 10.72 3.37 -7.29
N ILE A 15 11.38 2.47 -8.02
CA ILE A 15 11.38 1.02 -7.71
C ILE A 15 11.92 0.76 -6.30
N ARG A 16 12.95 1.50 -5.88
CA ARG A 16 13.52 1.40 -4.53
C ARG A 16 12.52 1.86 -3.47
N ASP A 17 11.83 2.97 -3.70
CA ASP A 17 10.82 3.50 -2.78
C ASP A 17 9.64 2.54 -2.65
N LEU A 18 9.16 1.97 -3.76
CA LEU A 18 8.14 0.91 -3.73
C LEU A 18 8.60 -0.28 -2.87
N SER A 19 9.85 -0.71 -3.03
CA SER A 19 10.41 -1.80 -2.24
C SER A 19 10.47 -1.45 -0.75
N ARG A 20 10.93 -0.25 -0.38
CA ARG A 20 11.07 0.20 1.01
C ARG A 20 9.73 0.45 1.70
N LEU A 21 8.82 1.14 1.03
CA LEU A 21 7.53 1.57 1.58
C LEU A 21 6.54 0.41 1.66
N PHE A 22 6.57 -0.53 0.72
CA PHE A 22 5.54 -1.56 0.66
C PHE A 22 6.04 -2.96 1.03
N LEU A 23 7.27 -3.31 0.65
CA LEU A 23 7.73 -4.70 0.65
C LEU A 23 8.79 -5.05 1.69
N ASP A 24 9.36 -4.05 2.35
CA ASP A 24 10.42 -4.26 3.33
C ASP A 24 9.89 -5.05 4.54
N LYS A 25 10.69 -5.99 5.05
CA LYS A 25 10.38 -6.82 6.24
C LYS A 25 11.35 -6.56 7.39
N GLY A 26 12.26 -5.59 7.26
CA GLY A 26 13.21 -5.23 8.31
C GLY A 26 12.48 -4.73 9.57
N GLY A 27 12.82 -5.23 10.75
CA GLY A 27 12.03 -4.98 11.98
C GLY A 27 11.88 -3.50 12.42
N LYS A 28 12.64 -2.57 11.83
CA LYS A 28 12.58 -1.12 12.10
C LYS A 28 11.86 -0.32 11.01
N THR A 29 11.41 -0.95 9.91
CA THR A 29 10.85 -0.22 8.77
C THR A 29 9.33 -0.07 8.91
N GLY A 30 8.81 1.11 8.55
CA GLY A 30 7.38 1.43 8.57
C GLY A 30 6.63 0.95 7.32
N SER A 31 7.06 -0.15 6.71
CA SER A 31 6.48 -0.62 5.45
C SER A 31 5.06 -1.15 5.63
N LEU A 32 4.27 -1.17 4.55
CA LEU A 32 2.95 -1.80 4.51
C LEU A 32 3.00 -3.25 5.01
N THR A 33 3.99 -4.04 4.57
CA THR A 33 4.18 -5.42 5.04
C THR A 33 4.38 -5.51 6.56
N ASN A 34 5.15 -4.60 7.15
CA ASN A 34 5.38 -4.59 8.59
C ASN A 34 4.19 -4.05 9.39
N ILE A 35 3.49 -3.04 8.85
CA ILE A 35 2.24 -2.55 9.44
C ILE A 35 1.25 -3.71 9.50
N TRP A 36 1.02 -4.39 8.37
CA TRP A 36 0.14 -5.55 8.30
C TRP A 36 0.51 -6.64 9.30
N LYS A 37 1.81 -6.98 9.41
CA LYS A 37 2.31 -7.95 10.40
C LYS A 37 1.98 -7.56 11.84
N LYS A 38 2.14 -6.28 12.20
CA LYS A 38 1.81 -5.78 13.55
C LYS A 38 0.32 -5.87 13.85
N LEU A 39 -0.52 -5.76 12.83
CA LEU A 39 -1.97 -5.90 12.95
C LEU A 39 -2.43 -7.36 13.13
N GLN A 40 -1.55 -8.35 12.90
CA GLN A 40 -1.86 -9.76 13.15
C GLN A 40 -1.63 -10.18 14.62
N VAL A 41 -1.21 -9.25 15.50
CA VAL A 41 -1.11 -9.52 16.93
C VAL A 41 -2.52 -9.78 17.49
N PRO A 42 -2.72 -10.79 18.37
CA PRO A 42 -4.03 -11.10 18.92
C PRO A 42 -4.74 -9.88 19.51
N GLY A 43 -6.02 -9.71 19.20
CA GLY A 43 -6.85 -8.61 19.70
C GLY A 43 -6.79 -7.32 18.86
N MET A 44 -5.82 -7.16 17.95
CA MET A 44 -5.71 -5.94 17.14
C MET A 44 -6.88 -5.79 16.16
N ARG A 45 -7.30 -6.89 15.51
CA ARG A 45 -8.47 -6.87 14.61
C ARG A 45 -9.72 -6.50 15.39
N GLU A 46 -9.97 -7.15 16.52
CA GLU A 46 -11.15 -6.89 17.35
C GLU A 46 -11.17 -5.45 17.86
N HIS A 47 -10.02 -4.92 18.27
CA HIS A 47 -9.87 -3.52 18.69
C HIS A 47 -10.27 -2.54 17.58
N TYR A 48 -9.71 -2.69 16.38
CA TYR A 48 -10.04 -1.79 15.26
C TYR A 48 -11.47 -2.00 14.76
N ARG A 49 -12.00 -3.22 14.81
CA ARG A 49 -13.39 -3.52 14.46
C ARG A 49 -14.37 -2.79 15.39
N ASP A 50 -14.14 -2.84 16.70
CA ASP A 50 -14.98 -2.12 17.68
C ASP A 50 -14.87 -0.61 17.49
N SER A 51 -13.65 -0.08 17.37
CA SER A 51 -13.39 1.35 17.08
C SER A 51 -14.12 1.82 15.82
N TYR A 52 -13.99 1.10 14.71
CA TYR A 52 -14.63 1.43 13.44
C TYR A 52 -16.15 1.36 13.53
N SER A 53 -16.70 0.35 14.21
CA SER A 53 -18.15 0.20 14.38
C SER A 53 -18.79 1.43 15.05
N ARG A 54 -18.06 2.08 15.95
CA ARG A 54 -18.52 3.21 16.77
C ARG A 54 -18.10 4.57 16.21
N MET A 55 -17.56 4.64 14.99
CA MET A 55 -16.96 5.88 14.46
C MET A 55 -17.90 7.09 14.42
N PHE A 56 -19.23 6.87 14.44
CA PHE A 56 -20.24 7.93 14.39
C PHE A 56 -21.05 8.07 15.69
N ASP A 57 -20.67 7.36 16.77
CA ASP A 57 -21.40 7.42 18.05
C ASP A 57 -21.49 8.87 18.58
N GLU A 58 -20.42 9.66 18.43
CA GLU A 58 -20.37 11.05 18.86
C GLU A 58 -21.28 11.99 18.05
N LEU A 59 -21.53 11.69 16.77
CA LEU A 59 -22.42 12.50 15.92
C LEU A 59 -23.89 12.42 16.36
N GLN A 60 -24.25 11.35 17.07
CA GLN A 60 -25.60 11.12 17.57
C GLN A 60 -25.75 11.45 19.05
N ALA A 61 -24.79 12.16 19.68
CA ALA A 61 -24.79 12.42 21.12
C ALA A 61 -25.86 13.42 21.60
N ALA A 62 -26.40 14.26 20.71
CA ALA A 62 -27.41 15.26 21.07
C ALA A 62 -28.83 14.68 21.05
N PRO A 63 -29.71 15.04 22.00
CA PRO A 63 -31.12 14.66 21.97
C PRO A 63 -31.80 15.22 20.71
N ILE A 64 -32.54 14.38 19.99
CA ILE A 64 -33.37 14.80 18.87
C ILE A 64 -34.80 15.01 19.39
N GLU A 65 -35.32 16.23 19.26
CA GLU A 65 -36.65 16.59 19.74
C GLU A 65 -37.72 15.68 19.11
N GLY A 66 -38.61 15.11 19.93
CA GLY A 66 -39.67 14.22 19.49
C GLY A 66 -39.28 12.76 19.25
N ILE A 67 -38.01 12.38 19.45
CA ILE A 67 -37.54 11.00 19.30
C ILE A 67 -37.14 10.43 20.68
N SER A 68 -37.59 9.22 20.98
CA SER A 68 -37.23 8.55 22.23
C SER A 68 -35.77 8.09 22.23
N GLU A 69 -35.13 8.08 23.40
CA GLU A 69 -33.76 7.56 23.56
C GLU A 69 -33.62 6.11 23.09
N ALA A 70 -34.65 5.27 23.31
CA ALA A 70 -34.67 3.90 22.84
C ALA A 70 -34.65 3.79 21.30
N THR A 71 -35.30 4.73 20.61
CA THR A 71 -35.28 4.80 19.14
C THR A 71 -33.89 5.21 18.63
N VAL A 72 -33.27 6.20 19.28
CA VAL A 72 -31.91 6.65 18.94
C VAL A 72 -30.90 5.51 19.15
N GLU A 73 -30.96 4.80 20.27
CA GLU A 73 -30.03 3.69 20.53
C GLU A 73 -30.25 2.52 19.56
N ALA A 74 -31.49 2.23 19.16
CA ALA A 74 -31.76 1.23 18.13
C ALA A 74 -31.15 1.60 16.77
N TRP A 75 -31.14 2.88 16.41
CA TRP A 75 -30.46 3.36 15.20
C TRP A 75 -28.94 3.26 15.31
N ARG A 76 -28.35 3.70 16.44
CA ARG A 76 -26.91 3.53 16.70
C ARG A 76 -26.49 2.08 16.59
N GLN A 77 -27.26 1.15 17.18
CA GLN A 77 -26.91 -0.26 17.12
C GLN A 77 -26.95 -0.78 15.67
N ARG A 78 -27.94 -0.37 14.88
CA ARG A 78 -28.01 -0.73 13.46
C ARG A 78 -26.83 -0.18 12.66
N ASP A 79 -26.42 1.06 12.93
CA ASP A 79 -25.25 1.68 12.29
C ASP A 79 -23.96 0.97 12.69
N ARG A 80 -23.79 0.62 13.98
CA ARG A 80 -22.65 -0.17 14.47
C ARG A 80 -22.58 -1.53 13.81
N ASP A 81 -23.70 -2.23 13.69
CA ASP A 81 -23.77 -3.54 13.05
C ASP A 81 -23.40 -3.45 11.55
N ALA A 82 -23.90 -2.42 10.85
CA ALA A 82 -23.58 -2.17 9.46
C ALA A 82 -22.09 -1.83 9.25
N ASN A 83 -21.54 -0.94 10.07
CA ASN A 83 -20.13 -0.57 10.05
C ASN A 83 -19.22 -1.78 10.37
N ALA A 84 -19.63 -2.62 11.32
CA ALA A 84 -18.89 -3.82 11.66
C ALA A 84 -18.87 -4.85 10.52
N ALA A 85 -19.98 -5.01 9.81
CA ALA A 85 -20.04 -5.83 8.60
C ALA A 85 -19.14 -5.27 7.48
N GLN A 86 -19.16 -3.95 7.27
CA GLN A 86 -18.28 -3.27 6.30
C GLN A 86 -16.80 -3.42 6.66
N PHE A 87 -16.45 -3.33 7.95
CA PHE A 87 -15.11 -3.60 8.43
C PHE A 87 -14.67 -5.02 8.08
N ASP A 88 -15.53 -6.02 8.37
CA ASP A 88 -15.20 -7.42 8.14
C ASP A 88 -14.98 -7.72 6.64
N GLU A 89 -15.80 -7.14 5.77
CA GLU A 89 -15.65 -7.23 4.31
C GLU A 89 -14.32 -6.62 3.83
N LYS A 90 -14.05 -5.36 4.21
CA LYS A 90 -12.81 -4.66 3.82
C LYS A 90 -11.57 -5.35 4.39
N TRP A 91 -11.61 -5.80 5.64
CA TRP A 91 -10.52 -6.53 6.27
C TRP A 91 -10.23 -7.84 5.53
N ALA A 92 -11.25 -8.58 5.11
CA ALA A 92 -11.08 -9.79 4.32
C ALA A 92 -10.42 -9.50 2.96
N ALA A 93 -10.87 -8.44 2.27
CA ALA A 93 -10.28 -8.02 1.01
C ALA A 93 -8.80 -7.61 1.17
N ILE A 94 -8.46 -6.80 2.18
CA ILE A 94 -7.08 -6.41 2.49
C ILE A 94 -6.24 -7.64 2.84
N SER A 95 -6.78 -8.56 3.64
CA SER A 95 -6.07 -9.79 4.03
C SER A 95 -5.70 -10.62 2.82
N GLN A 96 -6.61 -10.77 1.86
CA GLN A 96 -6.35 -11.47 0.62
C GLN A 96 -5.30 -10.73 -0.22
N ALA A 97 -5.45 -9.41 -0.41
CA ALA A 97 -4.50 -8.61 -1.18
C ALA A 97 -3.08 -8.63 -0.58
N MET A 98 -2.96 -8.63 0.75
CA MET A 98 -1.69 -8.78 1.45
C MET A 98 -1.06 -10.16 1.25
N ALA A 99 -1.87 -11.23 1.20
CA ALA A 99 -1.40 -12.57 0.88
C ALA A 99 -0.92 -12.67 -0.57
N ASP A 100 -1.68 -12.09 -1.50
CA ASP A 100 -1.34 -12.03 -2.92
C ASP A 100 -0.04 -11.24 -3.15
N LEU A 101 0.18 -10.16 -2.39
CA LEU A 101 1.40 -9.34 -2.46
C LEU A 101 2.66 -10.12 -2.08
N ASP A 102 2.56 -11.10 -1.18
CA ASP A 102 3.73 -11.89 -0.75
C ASP A 102 4.19 -12.87 -1.84
N VAL A 103 3.27 -13.33 -2.68
CA VAL A 103 3.52 -14.25 -3.81
C VAL A 103 3.57 -13.56 -5.17
N ASP A 104 3.37 -12.24 -5.23
CA ASP A 104 3.37 -11.47 -6.47
C ASP A 104 4.74 -11.56 -7.19
N PRO A 105 4.80 -12.11 -8.43
CA PRO A 105 6.03 -12.20 -9.19
C PRO A 105 6.70 -10.84 -9.44
N LEU A 106 5.91 -9.77 -9.56
CA LEU A 106 6.42 -8.42 -9.73
C LEU A 106 7.01 -7.86 -8.43
N ALA A 107 6.41 -8.16 -7.28
CA ALA A 107 6.99 -7.82 -5.98
C ALA A 107 8.35 -8.51 -5.79
N LEU A 108 8.49 -9.77 -6.21
CA LEU A 108 9.76 -10.48 -6.18
C LEU A 108 10.81 -9.80 -7.06
N LYS A 109 10.45 -9.42 -8.30
CA LYS A 109 11.35 -8.69 -9.20
C LYS A 109 11.79 -7.33 -8.63
N ILE A 110 10.87 -6.58 -8.01
CA ILE A 110 11.16 -5.29 -7.35
C ILE A 110 12.12 -5.49 -6.16
N LYS A 111 11.92 -6.52 -5.33
CA LYS A 111 12.86 -6.88 -4.24
C LYS A 111 14.24 -7.25 -4.79
N THR A 112 14.29 -8.11 -5.81
CA THR A 112 15.55 -8.52 -6.45
C THR A 112 16.26 -7.31 -7.05
N PHE A 113 15.54 -6.39 -7.69
CA PHE A 113 16.10 -5.14 -8.19
C PHE A 113 16.77 -4.34 -7.05
N ARG A 114 16.06 -4.13 -5.93
CA ARG A 114 16.61 -3.41 -4.76
C ARG A 114 17.91 -4.06 -4.25
N ASP A 115 17.89 -5.37 -4.10
CA ASP A 115 18.99 -6.13 -3.51
C ASP A 115 20.21 -6.20 -4.44
N LYS A 116 19.98 -6.42 -5.74
CA LYS A 116 21.05 -6.63 -6.73
C LYS A 116 21.61 -5.34 -7.30
N HIS A 117 20.83 -4.26 -7.38
CA HIS A 117 21.32 -2.96 -7.85
C HIS A 117 22.47 -2.43 -6.99
N HIS A 118 22.42 -2.66 -5.66
CA HIS A 118 23.50 -2.25 -4.74
C HIS A 118 24.58 -3.31 -4.53
N ALA A 119 24.32 -4.57 -4.87
CA ALA A 119 25.31 -5.64 -4.70
C ALA A 119 26.55 -5.45 -5.58
N HIS A 120 26.48 -4.60 -6.62
CA HIS A 120 27.51 -4.25 -7.63
C HIS A 120 28.16 -5.43 -8.40
N MET A 121 28.35 -6.59 -7.78
CA MET A 121 29.00 -7.78 -8.31
C MET A 121 28.27 -9.03 -7.79
N GLU A 122 27.89 -9.94 -8.67
CA GLU A 122 27.43 -11.27 -8.28
C GLU A 122 28.58 -12.28 -8.24
N MET A 123 28.55 -13.15 -7.24
CA MET A 123 29.44 -14.30 -7.15
C MET A 123 29.14 -15.25 -8.32
N GLN A 124 30.15 -15.49 -9.15
CA GLN A 124 30.12 -16.44 -10.25
C GLN A 124 30.70 -17.80 -9.81
N PRO A 125 30.47 -18.89 -10.56
CA PRO A 125 31.11 -20.18 -10.31
C PRO A 125 32.64 -20.06 -10.17
N MET A 126 33.27 -20.94 -9.37
CA MET A 126 34.71 -20.91 -9.14
C MET A 126 35.49 -20.89 -10.46
N GLY A 127 36.36 -19.88 -10.63
CA GLY A 127 37.18 -19.69 -11.83
C GLY A 127 36.66 -18.62 -12.79
N MET A 128 35.53 -17.98 -12.52
CA MET A 128 35.05 -16.81 -13.29
C MET A 128 35.15 -15.52 -12.48
N GLU A 129 35.46 -14.41 -13.16
CA GLU A 129 35.42 -13.09 -12.54
C GLU A 129 33.99 -12.71 -12.13
N PRO A 130 33.79 -12.06 -10.98
CA PRO A 130 32.50 -11.49 -10.60
C PRO A 130 32.01 -10.52 -11.67
N LYS A 131 30.70 -10.56 -11.94
CA LYS A 131 30.06 -9.69 -12.94
C LYS A 131 28.86 -8.97 -12.33
N PRO A 132 28.52 -7.75 -12.81
CA PRO A 132 27.29 -7.09 -12.43
C PRO A 132 26.08 -7.97 -12.75
N PHE A 133 25.06 -7.93 -11.89
CA PHE A 133 23.79 -8.59 -12.16
C PHE A 133 23.12 -7.99 -13.40
N ASP A 134 22.63 -8.83 -14.30
CA ASP A 134 21.84 -8.38 -15.45
C ASP A 134 20.43 -7.99 -15.00
N ILE A 135 20.23 -6.70 -14.69
CA ILE A 135 18.94 -6.14 -14.34
C ILE A 135 17.90 -6.32 -15.46
N GLY A 136 18.33 -6.32 -16.72
CA GLY A 136 17.45 -6.50 -17.88
C GLY A 136 16.69 -7.83 -17.82
N SER A 137 17.33 -8.87 -17.27
CA SER A 137 16.71 -10.19 -17.07
C SER A 137 15.46 -10.18 -16.16
N LEU A 138 15.27 -9.16 -15.32
CA LEU A 138 14.09 -9.05 -14.48
C LEU A 138 12.82 -8.76 -15.30
N GLY A 139 12.96 -8.20 -16.50
CA GLY A 139 11.83 -7.86 -17.37
C GLY A 139 10.81 -6.96 -16.67
N LEU A 140 11.28 -5.96 -15.91
CA LEU A 140 10.42 -4.95 -15.30
C LEU A 140 9.93 -3.99 -16.39
N THR A 141 8.62 -3.83 -16.48
CA THR A 141 8.00 -2.87 -17.40
C THR A 141 7.50 -1.66 -16.62
N PHE A 142 7.51 -0.48 -17.25
CA PHE A 142 6.99 0.75 -16.63
C PHE A 142 5.54 0.58 -16.18
N SER A 143 4.67 0.08 -17.06
CA SER A 143 3.26 -0.15 -16.74
C SER A 143 3.08 -1.13 -15.57
N GLY A 144 3.93 -2.15 -15.48
CA GLY A 144 3.94 -3.08 -14.36
C GLY A 144 4.29 -2.37 -13.05
N VAL A 145 5.41 -1.65 -13.02
CA VAL A 145 5.90 -0.97 -11.81
C VAL A 145 4.92 0.10 -11.31
N PHE A 146 4.34 0.91 -12.21
CA PHE A 146 3.33 1.90 -11.83
C PHE A 146 2.04 1.26 -11.34
N GLY A 147 1.53 0.25 -12.05
CA GLY A 147 0.34 -0.49 -11.61
C GLY A 147 0.54 -1.15 -10.25
N PHE A 148 1.73 -1.68 -9.99
CA PHE A 148 2.09 -2.21 -8.68
C PHE A 148 2.03 -1.13 -7.59
N GLY A 149 2.64 0.03 -7.83
CA GLY A 149 2.61 1.15 -6.90
C GLY A 149 1.19 1.60 -6.56
N GLN A 150 0.33 1.73 -7.57
CA GLN A 150 -1.07 2.12 -7.38
C GLN A 150 -1.83 1.09 -6.51
N ARG A 151 -1.66 -0.22 -6.77
CA ARG A 151 -2.28 -1.26 -5.93
C ARG A 151 -1.82 -1.18 -4.48
N CYS A 152 -0.52 -0.97 -4.24
CA CYS A 152 0.01 -0.84 -2.89
C CYS A 152 -0.48 0.43 -2.18
N GLN A 153 -0.61 1.54 -2.91
CA GLN A 153 -1.18 2.79 -2.38
C GLN A 153 -2.64 2.62 -2.00
N GLN A 154 -3.44 1.97 -2.86
CA GLN A 154 -4.84 1.66 -2.56
C GLN A 154 -4.96 0.78 -1.31
N LEU A 155 -4.11 -0.24 -1.19
CA LEU A 155 -4.11 -1.11 -0.02
C LEU A 155 -3.76 -0.36 1.27
N LEU A 156 -2.78 0.55 1.22
CA LEU A 156 -2.43 1.40 2.35
C LEU A 156 -3.58 2.36 2.72
N ALA A 157 -4.30 2.87 1.73
CA ALA A 157 -5.45 3.75 1.93
C ALA A 157 -6.62 3.03 2.59
N ASP A 158 -7.02 1.89 2.04
CA ASP A 158 -8.09 1.05 2.58
C ASP A 158 -7.76 0.65 4.02
N LEU A 159 -6.49 0.31 4.29
CA LEU A 159 -6.02 0.06 5.64
C LEU A 159 -6.12 1.31 6.52
N GLY A 160 -5.70 2.47 6.04
CA GLY A 160 -5.81 3.75 6.72
C GLY A 160 -7.25 4.07 7.15
N VAL A 161 -8.23 3.81 6.30
CA VAL A 161 -9.67 3.99 6.60
C VAL A 161 -10.08 3.13 7.80
N LEU A 162 -9.71 1.84 7.80
CA LEU A 162 -10.07 0.94 8.89
C LEU A 162 -9.40 1.32 10.23
N LEU A 163 -8.17 1.84 10.19
CA LEU A 163 -7.40 2.14 11.39
C LEU A 163 -7.69 3.51 12.00
N THR A 164 -8.06 4.50 11.17
CA THR A 164 -8.15 5.91 11.58
C THR A 164 -9.55 6.50 11.42
N HIS A 165 -10.46 5.78 10.75
CA HIS A 165 -11.78 6.27 10.32
C HIS A 165 -11.71 7.46 9.36
N THR A 166 -10.52 7.84 8.89
CA THR A 166 -10.35 8.92 7.91
C THR A 166 -10.36 8.34 6.51
N HIS A 167 -11.25 8.89 5.68
CA HIS A 167 -11.28 8.57 4.26
C HIS A 167 -10.16 9.32 3.56
N TRP A 168 -9.23 8.56 2.96
CA TRP A 168 -8.22 9.09 2.07
C TRP A 168 -8.45 8.48 0.69
N GLU A 169 -8.72 9.29 -0.33
CA GLU A 169 -8.88 8.85 -1.72
C GLU A 169 -7.54 8.94 -2.45
N PRO A 170 -6.85 7.81 -2.66
CA PRO A 170 -5.56 7.81 -3.35
C PRO A 170 -5.72 8.28 -4.78
N ASP A 171 -6.84 7.94 -5.43
CA ASP A 171 -7.10 8.23 -6.83
C ASP A 171 -7.04 9.74 -7.13
N GLN A 172 -7.55 10.60 -6.24
CA GLN A 172 -7.48 12.05 -6.44
C GLN A 172 -6.04 12.61 -6.37
N PHE A 173 -5.16 12.00 -5.57
CA PHE A 173 -3.74 12.38 -5.48
C PHE A 173 -2.90 11.66 -6.55
N SER A 174 -3.26 10.42 -6.84
CA SER A 174 -2.68 9.52 -7.84
C SER A 174 -2.89 10.06 -9.24
N ASP A 175 -4.07 10.57 -9.59
CA ASP A 175 -4.34 11.05 -10.95
C ASP A 175 -3.47 12.26 -11.30
N ILE A 176 -3.32 13.22 -10.38
CA ILE A 176 -2.45 14.38 -10.56
C ILE A 176 -0.97 13.94 -10.58
N SER A 177 -0.56 13.01 -9.70
CA SER A 177 0.80 12.48 -9.67
C SER A 177 1.13 11.56 -10.85
N ALA A 178 0.16 10.84 -11.38
CA ALA A 178 0.29 9.91 -12.50
C ALA A 178 0.23 10.66 -13.82
N GLU A 179 -0.61 11.69 -13.97
CA GLU A 179 -0.55 12.61 -15.11
C GLU A 179 0.75 13.41 -15.09
N SER A 180 1.16 13.97 -13.95
CA SER A 180 2.42 14.72 -13.85
C SER A 180 3.62 13.80 -14.06
N GLY A 181 3.59 12.59 -13.51
CA GLY A 181 4.62 11.56 -13.73
C GLY A 181 4.66 11.14 -15.19
N LYS A 182 3.54 10.76 -15.79
CA LYS A 182 3.45 10.35 -17.19
C LYS A 182 3.82 11.49 -18.14
N ALA A 183 3.41 12.73 -17.86
CA ALA A 183 3.78 13.90 -18.65
C ALA A 183 5.27 14.21 -18.53
N LEU A 184 5.84 14.19 -17.32
CA LEU A 184 7.29 14.30 -17.11
C LEU A 184 8.02 13.23 -17.93
N TRP A 185 7.61 11.97 -17.83
CA TRP A 185 8.24 10.85 -18.51
C TRP A 185 8.05 10.83 -20.03
N MET A 186 6.88 11.24 -20.57
CA MET A 186 6.65 11.39 -22.01
C MET A 186 7.46 12.56 -22.60
N THR A 187 7.60 13.66 -21.87
CA THR A 187 8.45 14.80 -22.26
C THR A 187 9.94 14.43 -22.29
N LEU A 188 10.32 13.33 -21.63
CA LEU A 188 11.69 12.81 -21.56
C LEU A 188 11.96 11.65 -22.53
N ALA A 189 10.94 11.19 -23.26
CA ALA A 189 11.03 10.09 -24.22
C ALA A 189 11.21 10.57 -25.67
N ASP A 190 11.03 11.87 -25.94
CA ASP A 190 11.43 12.57 -27.17
C ASP A 190 12.86 13.14 -27.06
#